data_AF-A0A413G7Z6-F1
#
_entry.id   AF-A0A413G7Z6-F1
#
_cell.length_a   1.000
_cell.length_b   1.000
_cell.length_c   1.000
_cell.angle_alpha   90.00
_cell.angle_beta   90.00
_cell.angle_gamma   90.00
#
_symmetry.space_group_name_H-M   'P 1'
#
loop_
_entity.id
_entity.type
_entity.pdbx_description
1 polymer ?
#
loop_
_entity_poly.entity_id
_entity_poly.type
_entity_poly.pdbx_seq_one_letter_code
_entity_poly.pdbx_strand_id
1 'polypeptide(L)'
;MGTRSYIAKQIGEDQYLTIFCHFNGYPDDNGKILADHYNTPEEVDQLLALGSLYSLGERISPDPQYPHNSNHEQPGVTIAYERDEGLTDCGVHIMSLDELLYRV
;
A
#
# COMPACT_ATOMS: atom_id res chain seq x y z
N MET A 1 -16.55 2.43 6.84
CA MET A 1 -15.92 1.22 7.41
C MET A 1 -15.23 0.50 6.28
N GLY A 2 -13.95 0.19 6.42
CA GLY A 2 -13.16 -0.55 5.44
C GLY A 2 -12.41 -1.70 6.11
N THR A 3 -12.08 -2.72 5.32
CA THR A 3 -11.17 -3.80 5.76
C THR A 3 -9.74 -3.31 5.63
N ARG A 4 -9.02 -3.31 6.74
CA ARG A 4 -7.61 -2.91 6.81
C ARG A 4 -6.72 -4.10 6.53
N SER A 5 -5.55 -3.85 5.96
CA SER A 5 -4.54 -4.88 5.72
C SER A 5 -3.13 -4.33 5.85
N TYR A 6 -2.18 -5.23 6.09
CA TYR A 6 -0.77 -4.96 5.83
C TYR A 6 -0.38 -5.51 4.45
N ILE A 7 0.43 -4.75 3.73
CA ILE A 7 1.09 -5.20 2.49
C ILE A 7 2.57 -5.32 2.83
N ALA A 8 3.15 -6.48 2.56
CA ALA A 8 4.50 -6.79 3.00
C ALA A 8 5.33 -7.54 1.95
N LYS A 9 6.63 -7.22 1.89
CA LYS A 9 7.65 -7.92 1.10
C LYS A 9 8.67 -8.56 2.04
N GLN A 10 8.88 -9.86 1.91
CA GLN A 10 9.90 -10.58 2.68
C GLN A 10 11.30 -10.18 2.20
N ILE A 11 12.17 -9.80 3.14
CA ILE A 11 13.58 -9.42 2.89
C ILE A 11 14.59 -10.31 3.62
N GLY A 12 14.12 -11.22 4.48
CA GLY A 12 14.92 -12.19 5.23
C GLY A 12 14.06 -13.30 5.84
N GLU A 13 14.63 -14.18 6.67
CA GLU A 13 13.90 -15.32 7.24
C GLU A 13 12.65 -14.90 8.05
N ASP A 14 12.74 -13.82 8.82
CA ASP A 14 11.64 -13.29 9.62
C ASP A 14 11.63 -11.75 9.61
N GLN A 15 11.88 -11.18 8.44
CA GLN A 15 11.94 -9.73 8.23
C GLN A 15 11.13 -9.34 7.00
N TYR A 16 10.16 -8.46 7.21
CA TYR A 16 9.21 -8.04 6.20
C TYR A 16 9.13 -6.51 6.14
N LEU A 17 9.42 -5.94 4.96
CA LEU A 17 9.12 -4.54 4.68
C LEU A 17 7.62 -4.38 4.52
N THR A 18 7.02 -3.59 5.40
CA THR A 18 5.58 -3.57 5.61
C THR A 18 5.04 -2.14 5.55
N ILE A 19 3.93 -1.97 4.82
CA ILE A 19 3.11 -0.76 4.82
C ILE A 19 1.67 -1.09 5.23
N PHE A 20 0.98 -0.12 5.83
CA PHE A 20 -0.43 -0.24 6.17
C PHE A 20 -1.32 0.16 4.99
N CYS A 21 -2.47 -0.48 4.81
CA CYS A 21 -3.50 -0.08 3.85
C CYS A 21 -4.88 0.01 4.53
N HIS A 22 -5.56 1.14 4.40
CA HIS A 22 -6.79 1.42 5.14
C HIS A 22 -8.03 0.69 4.60
N PHE A 23 -8.13 0.51 3.28
CA PHE A 23 -9.31 -0.02 2.61
C PHE A 23 -9.04 -1.28 1.79
N ASN A 24 -10.12 -2.07 1.62
CA ASN A 24 -10.22 -3.22 0.71
C ASN A 24 -9.14 -4.30 0.90
N GLY A 25 -8.73 -4.54 2.14
CA GLY A 25 -7.69 -5.51 2.50
C GLY A 25 -7.96 -7.00 2.22
N TYR A 26 -9.06 -7.36 1.55
CA TYR A 26 -9.36 -8.76 1.26
C TYR A 26 -8.49 -9.35 0.14
N PRO A 27 -8.26 -10.68 0.12
CA PRO A 27 -7.53 -11.34 -0.96
C PRO A 27 -8.16 -11.12 -2.34
N ASP A 28 -9.50 -11.05 -2.43
CA ASP A 28 -10.21 -10.85 -3.70
C ASP A 28 -10.17 -9.39 -4.18
N ASP A 29 -9.75 -8.46 -3.32
CA ASP A 29 -9.58 -7.03 -3.60
C ASP A 29 -8.08 -6.69 -3.69
N ASN A 30 -7.46 -6.20 -2.61
CA ASN A 30 -6.05 -5.83 -2.59
C ASN A 30 -5.14 -6.99 -3.01
N GLY A 31 -5.46 -8.23 -2.59
CA GLY A 31 -4.67 -9.41 -2.99
C GLY A 31 -4.67 -9.63 -4.51
N LYS A 32 -5.82 -9.43 -5.16
CA LYS A 32 -5.96 -9.49 -6.62
C LYS A 32 -5.19 -8.37 -7.30
N ILE A 33 -5.29 -7.13 -6.81
CA ILE A 33 -4.54 -6.00 -7.39
C ILE A 33 -3.03 -6.25 -7.31
N LEU A 34 -2.54 -6.73 -6.17
CA LEU A 34 -1.12 -7.07 -6.01
C LEU A 34 -0.68 -8.16 -6.98
N ALA A 35 -1.47 -9.24 -7.12
CA ALA A 35 -1.16 -10.34 -8.02
C ALA A 35 -1.17 -9.92 -9.50
N ASP A 36 -2.09 -9.03 -9.90
CA ASP A 36 -2.29 -8.64 -11.29
C ASP A 36 -1.37 -7.48 -11.73
N HIS A 37 -1.04 -6.54 -10.83
CA HIS A 37 -0.38 -5.26 -11.17
C HIS A 37 0.95 -4.98 -10.45
N TYR A 38 1.29 -5.76 -9.41
CA TYR A 38 2.51 -5.59 -8.63
C TYR A 38 3.25 -6.93 -8.49
N ASN A 39 3.50 -7.59 -9.61
CA ASN A 39 4.05 -8.95 -9.65
C ASN A 39 5.56 -9.01 -9.91
N THR A 40 6.21 -7.87 -10.08
CA THR A 40 7.67 -7.76 -10.16
C THR A 40 8.27 -7.16 -8.88
N PRO A 41 9.51 -7.53 -8.50
CA PRO A 41 10.19 -6.94 -7.35
C PRO A 41 10.26 -5.41 -7.41
N GLU A 42 10.46 -4.85 -8.59
CA GLU A 42 10.57 -3.40 -8.83
C GLU A 42 9.25 -2.67 -8.59
N GLU A 43 8.11 -3.22 -9.05
CA GLU A 43 6.78 -2.65 -8.79
C GLU A 43 6.44 -2.67 -7.30
N VAL A 44 6.78 -3.78 -6.62
CA VAL A 44 6.57 -3.90 -5.17
C VAL A 44 7.43 -2.88 -4.42
N ASP A 45 8.69 -2.69 -4.83
CA ASP A 45 9.57 -1.69 -4.19
C ASP A 45 9.05 -0.26 -4.40
N GLN A 46 8.54 0.06 -5.59
CA GLN A 46 7.91 1.35 -5.84
C GLN A 46 6.63 1.56 -5.01
N LEU A 47 5.82 0.50 -4.84
CA LEU A 47 4.63 0.54 -3.99
C LEU A 47 4.99 0.78 -2.53
N LEU A 48 5.97 0.03 -2.00
CA LEU A 48 6.43 0.18 -0.61
C LEU A 48 7.07 1.55 -0.35
N ALA A 49 7.72 2.14 -1.36
CA ALA A 49 8.30 3.48 -1.26
C ALA A 49 7.24 4.59 -1.10
N LEU A 50 5.97 4.34 -1.42
CA LEU A 50 4.87 5.28 -1.14
C LEU A 50 4.52 5.35 0.36
N GLY A 51 4.94 4.36 1.15
CA GLY A 51 4.51 4.21 2.54
C GLY A 51 3.07 3.72 2.66
N SER A 52 2.43 4.10 3.76
CA SER A 52 1.10 3.67 4.13
C SER A 52 0.05 4.28 3.19
N LEU A 53 -0.95 3.47 2.86
CA LEU A 53 -1.92 3.76 1.84
C LEU A 53 -3.29 4.02 2.45
N TYR A 54 -3.97 5.00 1.89
CA TYR A 54 -5.40 5.13 2.06
C TYR A 54 -6.10 3.98 1.30
N SER A 55 -5.80 3.82 0.02
CA SER A 55 -6.35 2.75 -0.82
C SER A 55 -5.35 2.30 -1.88
N LEU A 56 -5.30 0.99 -2.13
CA LEU A 56 -4.51 0.41 -3.21
C LEU A 56 -5.26 0.53 -4.54
N GLY A 57 -4.56 0.90 -5.60
CA GLY A 57 -5.06 0.92 -6.97
C GLY A 57 -4.10 0.17 -7.91
N GLU A 58 -4.50 0.01 -9.16
CA GLU A 58 -3.72 -0.69 -10.21
C GLU A 58 -2.47 0.07 -10.67
N ARG A 59 -2.41 1.37 -10.41
CA ARG A 59 -1.33 2.27 -10.83
C ARG A 59 -0.74 3.01 -9.65
N ILE A 60 0.58 3.18 -9.66
CA ILE A 60 1.32 3.90 -8.61
C ILE A 60 1.10 5.40 -8.74
N SER A 61 1.42 5.98 -9.90
CA SER A 61 1.47 7.43 -10.07
C SER A 61 0.16 8.00 -10.63
N PRO A 62 -0.35 9.09 -10.05
CA PRO A 62 -1.45 9.85 -10.65
C PRO A 62 -0.99 10.62 -11.90
N ASP A 63 -1.95 11.03 -12.71
CA ASP A 63 -1.73 12.06 -13.73
C ASP A 63 -1.42 13.39 -13.03
N PRO A 64 -0.24 13.99 -13.26
CA PRO A 64 0.18 15.23 -12.59
C PRO A 64 -0.64 16.45 -13.02
N GLN A 65 -1.46 16.36 -14.08
CA GLN A 65 -2.32 17.46 -14.54
C GLN A 65 -3.59 17.63 -13.68
N TYR A 66 -3.97 16.62 -12.90
CA TYR A 66 -5.20 16.61 -12.12
C TYR A 66 -4.92 16.41 -10.64
N PRO A 67 -5.76 16.95 -9.74
CA PRO A 67 -5.64 16.65 -8.33
C PRO A 67 -5.77 15.14 -8.07
N HIS A 68 -5.08 14.67 -7.04
CA HIS A 68 -5.18 13.30 -6.55
C HIS A 68 -5.13 13.28 -5.03
N ASN A 69 -6.22 12.87 -4.39
CA ASN A 69 -6.37 12.65 -2.94
C ASN A 69 -7.69 11.93 -2.67
N SER A 70 -7.99 11.63 -1.41
CA SER A 70 -9.22 10.96 -0.94
C SER A 70 -10.51 11.69 -1.29
N ASN A 71 -10.47 13.00 -1.59
CA ASN A 71 -11.63 13.76 -2.06
C ASN A 71 -11.70 13.88 -3.59
N HIS A 72 -10.56 13.65 -4.28
CA HIS A 72 -10.41 13.78 -5.73
C HIS A 72 -9.61 12.60 -6.25
N GLU A 73 -10.16 11.40 -6.12
CA GLU A 73 -9.49 10.19 -6.54
C GLU A 73 -9.35 10.13 -8.06
N GLN A 74 -8.23 9.59 -8.53
CA GLN A 74 -8.08 9.22 -9.94
C GLN A 74 -8.34 7.72 -10.03
N PRO A 75 -9.29 7.27 -10.87
CA PRO A 75 -9.69 5.86 -10.91
C PRO A 75 -8.50 4.91 -11.13
N GLY A 76 -8.40 3.89 -10.28
CA GLY A 76 -7.35 2.88 -10.34
C GLY A 76 -5.95 3.38 -9.98
N VAL A 77 -5.79 4.56 -9.39
CA VAL A 77 -4.51 5.06 -8.87
C VAL A 77 -4.47 4.88 -7.36
N THR A 78 -3.37 4.31 -6.86
CA THR A 78 -3.10 4.14 -5.43
C THR A 78 -3.08 5.51 -4.74
N ILE A 79 -3.79 5.66 -3.63
CA ILE A 79 -3.76 6.88 -2.79
C ILE A 79 -2.86 6.61 -1.58
N ALA A 80 -1.75 7.33 -1.49
CA ALA A 80 -0.78 7.22 -0.41
C ALA A 80 -0.92 8.37 0.58
N TYR A 81 -0.84 8.06 1.87
CA TYR A 81 -1.05 9.06 2.92
C TYR A 81 -0.02 10.19 2.89
N GLU A 82 1.25 9.87 2.67
CA GLU A 82 2.29 10.89 2.62
C GLU A 82 2.22 11.72 1.35
N ARG A 83 2.11 11.03 0.20
CA ARG A 83 2.13 11.68 -1.12
C ARG A 83 0.89 12.54 -1.40
N ASP A 84 -0.30 12.04 -1.07
CA ASP A 84 -1.57 12.61 -1.54
C ASP A 84 -2.36 13.31 -0.42
N GLU A 85 -2.19 12.89 0.84
CA GLU A 85 -2.85 13.48 2.01
C GLU A 85 -1.91 14.37 2.84
N GLY A 86 -0.61 14.38 2.54
CA GLY A 86 0.39 15.19 3.24
C GLY A 86 0.61 14.76 4.69
N LEU A 87 0.31 13.50 5.04
CA LEU A 87 0.57 12.95 6.38
C LEU A 87 2.06 12.62 6.55
N THR A 88 2.54 12.64 7.78
CA THR A 88 3.91 12.27 8.13
C THR A 88 3.96 10.89 8.79
N ASP A 89 5.17 10.34 8.95
CA ASP A 89 5.42 9.07 9.64
C ASP A 89 4.65 7.87 9.06
N CYS A 90 4.42 7.89 7.75
CA CYS A 90 3.70 6.84 7.04
C CYS A 90 4.63 5.82 6.36
N GLY A 91 5.95 5.94 6.52
CA GLY A 91 6.94 5.13 5.81
C GLY A 91 6.89 3.64 6.11
N VAL A 92 7.75 2.89 5.43
CA VAL A 92 7.86 1.43 5.58
C VAL A 92 8.41 1.05 6.96
N HIS A 93 7.89 -0.03 7.52
CA HIS A 93 8.38 -0.63 8.76
C HIS A 93 8.91 -2.03 8.50
N ILE A 94 9.99 -2.42 9.18
CA ILE A 94 10.42 -3.82 9.22
C ILE A 94 9.69 -4.49 10.38
N MET A 95 9.00 -5.58 10.08
CA MET A 95 8.27 -6.39 11.06
C MET A 95 8.61 -7.87 10.92
N SER A 96 8.42 -8.64 11.98
CA SER A 96 8.38 -10.12 11.91
C SER A 96 7.02 -10.64 11.45
N LEU A 97 6.93 -11.92 11.12
CA LEU A 97 5.64 -12.56 10.79
C LEU A 97 4.66 -12.51 11.97
N ASP A 98 5.16 -12.73 13.20
CA ASP A 98 4.35 -12.64 14.41
C ASP A 98 3.83 -11.22 14.63
N GLU A 99 4.65 -10.20 14.41
CA GLU A 99 4.20 -8.80 14.51
C GLU A 99 3.10 -8.48 13.50
N LEU A 100 3.21 -8.99 12.26
CA LEU A 100 2.20 -8.80 11.21
C LEU A 100 0.85 -9.44 11.53
N LEU A 101 0.87 -10.62 12.15
CA LEU A 101 -0.35 -11.39 12.43
C LEU A 101 -1.06 -10.93 13.71
N TYR A 102 -0.33 -10.39 14.68
CA TYR A 102 -0.87 -10.15 16.02
C TYR A 102 -0.87 -8.67 16.47
N ARG A 103 -0.29 -7.73 15.70
CA ARG A 103 -0.59 -6.29 15.87
C ARG A 103 -1.94 -5.98 15.23
N VAL A 104 -3.02 -6.06 16.01
CA VAL A 104 -4.37 -5.61 15.62
C VAL A 104 -4.79 -4.45 16.50
#